data_AF-A0A373FSU4-F1
#
_entry.id   AF-A0A373FSU4-F1
#
_cell.length_a   1.000
_cell.length_b   1.000
_cell.length_c   1.000
_cell.angle_alpha   90.00
_cell.angle_beta   90.00
_cell.angle_gamma   90.00
#
_symmetry.space_group_name_H-M   'P 1'
#
loop_
_entity.id
_entity.type
_entity.pdbx_description
1 polymer ?
#
loop_
_entity_poly.entity_id
_entity_poly.type
_entity_poly.pdbx_seq_one_letter_code
_entity_poly.pdbx_strand_id
1 'polypeptide(L)'
;MNNFSDIDIISQKTDVIEQTSDFDNLFKTLSNTNMSIDWLREYQPKPKAQTFWWIDDTENVYFNKIKEMSFSIKTLSETTSASRVVPLSNEDFKAKHRTFFLRLIKSTRFISGEDNQATEMLSMLLSENKDATLSLIEEYFIDTMAKEKMDESLLVKLLTMLNDYDYEDLFPVSQTIALCAFSVKSIKVRAASFNLFGHWGNCESLNLLRKYDEPEEPWLKMKYNALLHSLKERCSTHVK
;
A
#
# COMPACT_ATOMS: atom_id res chain seq x y z
N MET A 1 -36.73 -29.58 -38.20
CA MET A 1 -35.50 -30.32 -37.87
C MET A 1 -34.32 -29.36 -38.00
N ASN A 2 -33.77 -28.90 -36.87
CA ASN A 2 -32.35 -28.83 -36.49
C ASN A 2 -31.31 -28.61 -37.62
N ASN A 3 -30.29 -27.74 -37.52
CA ASN A 3 -29.58 -27.17 -36.37
C ASN A 3 -28.67 -25.99 -36.79
N PHE A 4 -28.53 -25.01 -35.88
CA PHE A 4 -27.35 -24.22 -35.46
C PHE A 4 -26.12 -24.15 -36.41
N SER A 5 -25.52 -22.99 -36.64
CA SER A 5 -24.88 -22.20 -35.57
C SER A 5 -24.48 -20.80 -36.03
N ASP A 6 -24.86 -19.84 -35.19
CA ASP A 6 -24.45 -18.45 -35.18
C ASP A 6 -22.93 -18.30 -35.01
N ILE A 7 -22.35 -17.39 -35.79
CA ILE A 7 -21.00 -16.89 -35.56
C ILE A 7 -21.13 -15.73 -34.57
N ASP A 8 -21.15 -16.06 -33.29
CA ASP A 8 -21.01 -15.07 -32.22
C ASP A 8 -19.55 -14.65 -32.09
N ILE A 9 -19.30 -13.38 -32.41
CA ILE A 9 -18.08 -12.66 -32.06
C ILE A 9 -18.08 -12.51 -30.54
N ILE A 10 -17.46 -13.46 -29.83
CA ILE A 10 -17.23 -13.34 -28.40
C ILE A 10 -16.21 -12.22 -28.17
N SER A 11 -16.77 -11.06 -27.83
CA SER A 11 -16.12 -9.95 -27.15
C SER A 11 -15.19 -10.48 -26.07
N GLN A 12 -13.90 -10.17 -26.20
CA GLN A 12 -12.89 -10.39 -25.17
C GLN A 12 -13.35 -9.70 -23.88
N LYS A 13 -13.86 -10.49 -22.94
CA LYS A 13 -14.17 -10.06 -21.58
C LYS A 13 -12.84 -9.86 -20.87
N THR A 14 -12.36 -8.63 -20.85
CA THR A 14 -11.28 -8.22 -19.96
C THR A 14 -11.75 -8.41 -18.52
N ASP A 15 -11.14 -9.35 -17.81
CA ASP A 15 -11.37 -9.61 -16.39
C ASP A 15 -11.19 -8.30 -15.60
N VAL A 16 -12.32 -7.77 -15.15
CA VAL A 16 -12.43 -6.71 -14.16
C VAL A 16 -11.88 -7.29 -12.87
N ILE A 17 -10.66 -6.90 -12.50
CA ILE A 17 -10.10 -7.16 -11.18
C ILE A 17 -11.04 -6.52 -10.16
N GLU A 18 -11.86 -7.36 -9.54
CA GLU A 18 -12.61 -7.23 -8.28
C GLU A 18 -12.80 -5.80 -7.75
N GLN A 19 -13.54 -4.99 -8.51
CA GLN A 19 -14.03 -3.68 -8.09
C GLN A 19 -15.38 -3.76 -7.37
N THR A 20 -15.97 -4.94 -7.09
CA THR A 20 -17.38 -5.02 -6.68
C THR A 20 -17.63 -5.71 -5.34
N SER A 21 -16.76 -6.64 -4.91
CA SER A 21 -16.98 -7.41 -3.67
C SER A 21 -16.87 -6.55 -2.40
N ASP A 22 -15.89 -5.64 -2.34
CA ASP A 22 -15.73 -4.71 -1.22
C ASP A 22 -16.87 -3.68 -1.14
N PHE A 23 -17.54 -3.40 -2.26
CA PHE A 23 -18.65 -2.46 -2.33
C PHE A 23 -19.95 -3.04 -1.78
N ASP A 24 -20.23 -4.32 -1.99
CA ASP A 24 -21.47 -4.93 -1.49
C ASP A 24 -21.54 -4.88 0.04
N ASN A 25 -20.40 -5.04 0.72
CA ASN A 25 -20.33 -4.91 2.17
C ASN A 25 -20.47 -3.45 2.60
N LEU A 26 -19.78 -2.52 1.91
CA LEU A 26 -19.80 -1.09 2.25
C LEU A 26 -21.19 -0.47 2.02
N PHE A 27 -21.89 -0.83 0.94
CA PHE A 27 -23.27 -0.41 0.68
C PHE A 27 -24.29 -1.03 1.62
N LYS A 28 -24.13 -2.30 2.02
CA LYS A 28 -25.00 -2.93 3.03
C LYS A 28 -24.88 -2.25 4.40
N THR A 29 -23.67 -1.83 4.78
CA THR A 29 -23.47 -1.09 6.04
C THR A 29 -24.07 0.32 5.95
N LEU A 30 -23.96 0.99 4.80
CA LEU A 30 -24.54 2.31 4.55
C LEU A 30 -26.08 2.28 4.42
N SER A 31 -26.67 1.23 3.85
CA SER A 31 -28.14 1.11 3.74
C SER A 31 -28.83 0.84 5.09
N ASN A 32 -28.09 0.25 6.03
CA ASN A 32 -28.61 -0.06 7.37
C ASN A 32 -28.57 1.16 8.31
N THR A 33 -27.89 2.23 7.93
CA THR A 33 -27.85 3.49 8.66
C THR A 33 -28.60 4.55 7.84
N ASN A 34 -29.79 4.97 8.31
CA ASN A 34 -30.60 6.03 7.69
C ASN A 34 -29.86 7.39 7.73
N MET A 35 -28.85 7.58 6.86
CA MET A 35 -28.11 8.83 6.71
C MET A 35 -28.52 9.49 5.40
N SER A 36 -29.00 10.73 5.47
CA SER A 36 -29.37 11.53 4.30
C SER A 36 -28.14 11.91 3.47
N ILE A 37 -28.31 11.87 2.15
CA ILE A 37 -27.29 12.21 1.14
C ILE A 37 -27.12 13.75 1.07
N ASP A 38 -26.52 14.36 2.09
CA ASP A 38 -26.27 15.82 2.14
C ASP A 38 -24.81 16.22 1.83
N TRP A 39 -23.92 15.24 1.62
CA TRP A 39 -22.48 15.46 1.40
C TRP A 39 -22.08 15.78 -0.06
N LEU A 40 -23.04 15.91 -0.97
CA LEU A 40 -22.82 16.31 -2.38
C LEU A 40 -22.66 17.83 -2.57
N ARG A 41 -22.62 18.63 -1.50
CA ARG A 41 -22.35 20.08 -1.65
C ARG A 41 -20.86 20.35 -1.83
N GLU A 42 -20.52 20.72 -3.06
CA GLU A 42 -19.24 21.28 -3.51
C GLU A 42 -18.65 22.29 -2.51
N TYR A 43 -17.47 22.00 -1.98
CA TYR A 43 -16.59 22.99 -1.36
C TYR A 43 -15.37 23.21 -2.26
N GLN A 44 -15.09 24.47 -2.59
CA GLN A 44 -13.98 24.88 -3.46
C GLN A 44 -12.62 24.76 -2.72
N PRO A 45 -11.58 24.14 -3.31
CA PRO A 45 -10.28 23.99 -2.66
C PRO A 45 -9.40 25.25 -2.83
N LYS A 46 -8.61 25.59 -1.81
CA LYS A 46 -7.56 26.63 -1.85
C LYS A 46 -6.18 25.98 -1.98
N PRO A 47 -5.25 26.52 -2.79
CA PRO A 47 -3.92 25.95 -2.93
C PRO A 47 -2.97 26.45 -1.84
N LYS A 48 -2.19 25.56 -1.24
CA LYS A 48 -0.96 25.92 -0.51
C LYS A 48 0.14 24.91 -0.84
N ALA A 49 1.28 25.43 -1.29
CA ALA A 49 2.52 24.70 -1.52
C ALA A 49 2.96 23.97 -0.23
N GLN A 50 3.28 22.68 -0.34
CA GLN A 50 3.72 21.83 0.76
C GLN A 50 5.26 21.75 0.79
N THR A 51 5.85 22.17 1.91
CA THR A 51 7.18 21.73 2.34
C THR A 51 7.03 20.61 3.37
N PHE A 52 7.95 19.64 3.37
CA PHE A 52 7.93 18.47 4.24
C PHE A 52 8.40 18.81 5.67
N TRP A 53 7.46 19.19 6.56
CA TRP A 53 7.75 19.64 7.94
C TRP A 53 7.96 18.50 8.97
N TRP A 54 7.86 17.22 8.59
CA TRP A 54 7.91 16.09 9.54
C TRP A 54 9.32 15.62 9.94
N ILE A 55 10.37 16.30 9.49
CA ILE A 55 11.75 15.99 9.91
C ILE A 55 12.10 16.64 11.26
N ASP A 56 11.32 17.62 11.73
CA ASP A 56 11.73 18.51 12.82
C ASP A 56 10.95 18.33 14.15
N ASP A 57 10.06 17.33 14.23
CA ASP A 57 9.18 17.19 15.40
C ASP A 57 9.76 16.23 16.44
N THR A 58 10.50 16.79 17.39
CA THR A 58 11.20 16.06 18.47
C THR A 58 10.28 15.36 19.47
N GLU A 59 8.96 15.65 19.44
CA GLU A 59 7.95 15.01 20.29
C GLU A 59 7.32 13.77 19.64
N ASN A 60 7.71 13.42 18.42
CA ASN A 60 7.14 12.29 17.71
C ASN A 60 7.65 10.95 18.28
N VAL A 61 6.73 10.10 18.72
CA VAL A 61 6.99 8.74 19.24
C VAL A 61 7.85 7.91 18.25
N TYR A 62 7.69 8.13 16.95
CA TYR A 62 8.47 7.47 15.91
C TYR A 62 9.93 7.97 15.85
N PHE A 63 10.20 9.23 16.17
CA PHE A 63 11.58 9.75 16.28
C PHE A 63 12.33 9.08 17.42
N ASN A 64 11.66 8.88 18.56
CA ASN A 64 12.26 8.17 19.71
C ASN A 64 12.51 6.70 19.40
N LYS A 65 11.60 6.03 18.68
CA LYS A 65 11.76 4.63 18.24
C LYS A 65 12.95 4.48 17.27
N ILE A 66 13.12 5.42 16.33
CA ILE A 66 14.29 5.47 15.42
C ILE A 66 15.58 5.70 16.21
N LYS A 67 15.56 6.58 17.22
CA LYS A 67 16.72 6.89 18.07
C LYS A 67 17.12 5.69 18.94
N GLU A 68 16.17 4.99 19.55
CA GLU A 68 16.43 3.76 20.32
C GLU A 68 17.00 2.63 19.45
N MET A 69 16.49 2.49 18.22
CA MET A 69 17.01 1.53 17.25
C MET A 69 18.46 1.86 16.86
N SER A 70 18.78 3.15 16.65
CA SER A 70 20.13 3.61 16.35
C SER A 70 21.13 3.40 17.50
N PHE A 71 20.65 3.51 18.75
CA PHE A 71 21.47 3.27 19.95
C PHE A 71 21.78 1.78 20.12
N SER A 72 20.80 0.91 19.87
CA SER A 72 20.92 -0.55 19.98
C SER A 72 21.91 -1.15 18.98
N ILE A 73 21.94 -0.62 17.75
CA ILE A 73 22.91 -1.02 16.71
C ILE A 73 24.35 -0.71 17.15
N LYS A 74 24.56 0.41 17.84
CA LYS A 74 25.87 0.83 18.32
C LYS A 74 26.39 -0.10 19.43
N THR A 75 25.50 -0.58 20.31
CA THR A 75 25.85 -1.53 21.37
C THR A 75 26.04 -2.97 20.88
N LEU A 76 25.36 -3.38 19.81
CA LEU A 76 25.50 -4.74 19.27
C LEU A 76 26.86 -4.99 18.60
N SER A 77 27.50 -3.93 18.12
CA SER A 77 28.83 -3.98 17.49
C SER A 77 29.97 -4.32 18.47
N GLU A 78 29.75 -4.18 19.78
CA GLU A 78 30.80 -4.37 20.80
C GLU A 78 30.73 -5.73 21.50
N THR A 79 29.62 -6.47 21.41
CA THR A 79 29.47 -7.75 22.11
C THR A 79 28.75 -8.79 21.29
N THR A 80 29.46 -9.64 20.55
CA THR A 80 29.13 -11.07 20.43
C THR A 80 30.23 -11.86 19.71
N SER A 81 31.01 -12.59 20.49
CA SER A 81 31.78 -13.74 20.00
C SER A 81 30.91 -14.99 20.15
N ALA A 82 30.15 -15.36 19.11
CA ALA A 82 29.50 -16.67 19.02
C ALA A 82 29.16 -17.02 17.55
N SER A 83 29.65 -18.18 17.12
CA SER A 83 29.31 -18.94 15.90
C SER A 83 29.44 -18.24 14.54
N ARG A 84 30.45 -18.65 13.75
CA ARG A 84 30.68 -18.21 12.36
C ARG A 84 29.63 -18.79 11.41
N VAL A 85 28.46 -18.18 11.35
CA VAL A 85 27.71 -18.05 10.09
C VAL A 85 27.92 -16.59 9.69
N VAL A 86 28.67 -16.34 8.63
CA VAL A 86 28.83 -14.98 8.11
C VAL A 86 27.43 -14.53 7.68
N PRO A 87 26.81 -13.51 8.31
CA PRO A 87 25.58 -12.98 7.78
C PRO A 87 25.87 -12.52 6.36
N LEU A 88 25.11 -13.00 5.37
CA LEU A 88 25.20 -12.46 4.01
C LEU A 88 25.09 -10.94 4.14
N SER A 89 26.03 -10.21 3.51
CA SER A 89 25.89 -8.76 3.40
C SER A 89 24.51 -8.44 2.84
N ASN A 90 23.89 -7.34 3.27
CA ASN A 90 22.60 -6.92 2.71
C ASN A 90 22.65 -6.89 1.17
N GLU A 91 23.77 -6.49 0.59
CA GLU A 91 23.97 -6.50 -0.86
C GLU A 91 24.03 -7.92 -1.46
N ASP A 92 24.63 -8.90 -0.77
CA ASP A 92 24.66 -10.28 -1.24
C ASP A 92 23.28 -10.93 -1.17
N PHE A 93 22.52 -10.65 -0.11
CA PHE A 93 21.12 -11.06 0.01
C PHE A 93 20.29 -10.48 -1.12
N LYS A 94 20.41 -9.16 -1.36
CA LYS A 94 19.73 -8.50 -2.47
C LYS A 94 20.12 -9.12 -3.80
N ALA A 95 21.40 -9.28 -4.09
CA ALA A 95 21.89 -9.88 -5.33
C ALA A 95 21.31 -11.30 -5.56
N LYS A 96 21.21 -12.12 -4.49
CA LYS A 96 20.65 -13.47 -4.54
C LYS A 96 19.16 -13.49 -4.88
N HIS A 97 18.37 -12.58 -4.31
CA HIS A 97 16.90 -12.65 -4.37
C HIS A 97 16.26 -11.68 -5.38
N ARG A 98 16.97 -10.61 -5.79
CA ARG A 98 16.41 -9.48 -6.56
C ARG A 98 15.65 -9.92 -7.82
N THR A 99 16.33 -10.62 -8.73
CA THR A 99 15.74 -10.99 -10.03
C THR A 99 14.60 -11.99 -9.88
N PHE A 100 14.77 -12.98 -9.00
CA PHE A 100 13.77 -14.03 -8.80
C PHE A 100 12.50 -13.45 -8.19
N PHE A 101 12.63 -12.66 -7.12
CA PHE A 101 11.49 -12.08 -6.41
C PHE A 101 10.70 -11.10 -7.30
N LEU A 102 11.39 -10.22 -8.04
CA LEU A 102 10.74 -9.33 -8.99
C LEU A 102 9.98 -10.09 -10.09
N ARG A 103 10.56 -11.16 -10.63
CA ARG A 103 9.89 -12.01 -11.63
C ARG A 103 8.66 -12.68 -11.04
N LEU A 104 8.75 -13.18 -9.81
CA LEU A 104 7.63 -13.81 -9.11
C LEU A 104 6.47 -12.83 -8.94
N ILE A 105 6.73 -11.62 -8.41
CA ILE A 105 5.71 -10.56 -8.29
C ILE A 105 5.03 -10.29 -9.64
N LYS A 106 5.82 -10.16 -10.72
CA LYS A 106 5.29 -9.92 -12.06
C LYS A 106 4.40 -11.06 -12.56
N SER A 107 4.74 -12.32 -12.30
CA SER A 107 3.94 -13.47 -12.72
C SER A 107 2.71 -13.73 -11.85
N THR A 108 2.74 -13.34 -10.57
CA THR A 108 1.65 -13.61 -9.64
C THR A 108 0.38 -12.87 -10.03
N ARG A 109 -0.76 -13.57 -10.00
CA ARG A 109 -2.10 -12.99 -10.05
C ARG A 109 -2.56 -12.81 -8.60
N PHE A 110 -2.85 -11.58 -8.21
CA PHE A 110 -3.38 -11.26 -6.89
C PHE A 110 -4.91 -11.35 -6.95
N ILE A 111 -5.49 -12.23 -6.15
CA ILE A 111 -6.94 -12.45 -6.02
C ILE A 111 -7.30 -12.17 -4.57
N SER A 112 -8.37 -11.41 -4.33
CA SER A 112 -8.74 -11.03 -2.98
C SER A 112 -9.14 -12.25 -2.14
N GLY A 113 -8.55 -12.39 -0.96
CA GLY A 113 -8.83 -13.50 -0.05
C GLY A 113 -8.12 -14.82 -0.39
N GLU A 114 -7.23 -14.83 -1.38
CA GLU A 114 -6.39 -16.00 -1.68
C GLU A 114 -4.93 -15.74 -1.32
N ASP A 115 -4.29 -16.75 -0.71
CA ASP A 115 -2.85 -16.77 -0.52
C ASP A 115 -2.14 -16.77 -1.88
N ASN A 116 -1.04 -16.04 -2.00
CA ASN A 116 -0.29 -15.96 -3.25
C ASN A 116 1.21 -16.12 -3.03
N GLN A 117 1.88 -16.71 -4.02
CA GLN A 117 3.30 -17.04 -3.92
C GLN A 117 4.20 -15.81 -3.71
N ALA A 118 3.76 -14.62 -4.13
CA ALA A 118 4.55 -13.40 -3.93
C ALA A 118 4.50 -12.94 -2.47
N THR A 119 3.35 -13.02 -1.79
CA THR A 119 3.22 -12.64 -0.37
C THR A 119 3.85 -13.68 0.55
N GLU A 120 3.76 -14.97 0.21
CA GLU A 120 4.52 -16.04 0.87
C GLU A 120 6.03 -15.81 0.76
N MET A 121 6.53 -15.52 -0.45
CA MET A 121 7.94 -15.21 -0.67
C MET A 121 8.36 -13.96 0.11
N LEU A 122 7.53 -12.91 0.12
CA LEU A 122 7.82 -11.70 0.89
C LEU A 122 7.94 -12.02 2.37
N SER A 123 7.03 -12.81 2.94
CA SER A 123 7.06 -13.21 4.35
C SER A 123 8.34 -13.98 4.69
N MET A 124 8.73 -14.93 3.83
CA MET A 124 10.00 -15.66 3.98
C MET A 124 11.21 -14.71 3.96
N LEU A 125 11.27 -13.79 2.99
CA LEU A 125 12.39 -12.84 2.85
C LEU A 125 12.45 -11.85 4.02
N LEU A 126 11.30 -11.35 4.51
CA LEU A 126 11.22 -10.49 5.70
C LEU A 126 11.75 -11.21 6.95
N SER A 127 11.48 -12.51 7.08
CA SER A 127 12.00 -13.32 8.20
C SER A 127 13.50 -13.60 8.10
N GLU A 128 14.06 -13.69 6.89
CA GLU A 128 15.49 -13.93 6.66
C GLU A 128 16.30 -12.63 6.84
N ASN A 129 15.87 -11.54 6.21
CA ASN A 129 16.50 -10.23 6.32
C ASN A 129 15.48 -9.12 6.01
N LYS A 130 14.86 -8.57 7.06
CA LYS A 130 13.84 -7.52 6.96
C LYS A 130 14.35 -6.28 6.23
N ASP A 131 15.49 -5.73 6.64
CA ASP A 131 16.03 -4.47 6.10
C ASP A 131 16.36 -4.58 4.61
N ALA A 132 17.06 -5.65 4.22
CA ALA A 132 17.41 -5.87 2.83
C ALA A 132 16.17 -6.16 1.97
N THR A 133 15.16 -6.82 2.52
CA THR A 133 13.89 -7.10 1.82
C THR A 133 13.08 -5.84 1.60
N LEU A 134 12.93 -5.00 2.62
CA LEU A 134 12.26 -3.70 2.49
C LEU A 134 13.00 -2.80 1.49
N SER A 135 14.34 -2.79 1.52
CA SER A 135 15.16 -2.08 0.54
C SER A 135 14.93 -2.59 -0.89
N LEU A 136 14.74 -3.91 -1.11
CA LEU A 136 14.38 -4.44 -2.44
C LEU A 136 13.02 -3.93 -2.92
N ILE A 137 12.03 -3.86 -2.02
CA ILE A 137 10.69 -3.37 -2.38
C ILE A 137 10.76 -1.89 -2.79
N GLU A 138 11.52 -1.08 -2.05
CA GLU A 138 11.79 0.31 -2.40
C GLU A 138 12.48 0.43 -3.76
N GLU A 139 13.55 -0.34 -3.99
CA GLU A 139 14.26 -0.40 -5.27
C GLU A 139 13.30 -0.72 -6.41
N TYR A 140 12.45 -1.76 -6.28
CA TYR A 140 11.48 -2.11 -7.32
C TYR A 140 10.46 -1.00 -7.59
N PHE A 141 9.98 -0.34 -6.54
CA PHE A 141 9.01 0.74 -6.68
C PHE A 141 9.65 1.95 -7.37
N ILE A 142 10.82 2.39 -6.91
CA ILE A 142 11.57 3.52 -7.48
C ILE A 142 11.98 3.25 -8.92
N ASP A 143 12.55 2.08 -9.21
CA ASP A 143 12.95 1.68 -10.56
C ASP A 143 11.76 1.61 -11.52
N THR A 144 10.57 1.29 -11.01
CA THR A 144 9.35 1.25 -11.81
C THR A 144 8.80 2.65 -12.09
N MET A 145 8.88 3.54 -11.10
CA MET A 145 8.50 4.95 -11.21
C MET A 145 9.45 5.74 -12.12
N ALA A 146 10.75 5.40 -12.13
CA ALA A 146 11.77 6.10 -12.90
C ALA A 146 11.76 5.78 -14.41
N LYS A 147 11.03 4.76 -14.84
CA LYS A 147 10.92 4.39 -16.27
C LYS A 147 10.10 5.43 -17.05
N GLU A 148 10.54 5.73 -18.27
CA GLU A 148 9.81 6.60 -19.21
C GLU A 148 8.36 6.16 -19.39
N LYS A 149 8.17 4.85 -19.57
CA LYS A 149 6.85 4.21 -19.51
C LYS A 149 6.72 3.42 -18.21
N MET A 150 6.08 4.05 -17.24
CA MET A 150 5.78 3.46 -15.93
C MET A 150 4.91 2.18 -16.07
N ASP A 151 5.33 1.10 -15.41
CA ASP A 151 4.58 -0.15 -15.36
C ASP A 151 3.54 -0.08 -14.24
N GLU A 152 2.34 0.41 -14.58
CA GLU A 152 1.22 0.52 -13.65
C GLU A 152 0.85 -0.82 -13.00
N SER A 153 0.97 -1.92 -13.73
CA SER A 153 0.60 -3.25 -13.22
C SER A 153 1.54 -3.66 -12.09
N LEU A 154 2.84 -3.46 -12.25
CA LEU A 154 3.81 -3.78 -11.22
C LEU A 154 3.61 -2.90 -9.97
N LEU A 155 3.36 -1.60 -10.12
CA LEU A 155 3.08 -0.72 -8.97
C LEU A 155 1.85 -1.15 -8.19
N VAL A 156 0.75 -1.49 -8.89
CA VAL A 156 -0.45 -2.01 -8.24
C VAL A 156 -0.15 -3.32 -7.51
N LYS A 157 0.59 -4.25 -8.13
CA LYS A 157 0.97 -5.52 -7.48
C LYS A 157 1.83 -5.31 -6.23
N LEU A 158 2.79 -4.39 -6.27
CA LEU A 158 3.58 -4.04 -5.10
C LEU A 158 2.69 -3.50 -3.98
N LEU A 159 1.81 -2.54 -4.28
CA LEU A 159 0.88 -1.98 -3.29
C LEU A 159 -0.10 -3.03 -2.74
N THR A 160 -0.61 -3.93 -3.59
CA THR A 160 -1.49 -5.03 -3.19
C THR A 160 -0.77 -6.00 -2.25
N MET A 161 0.47 -6.38 -2.56
CA MET A 161 1.28 -7.27 -1.72
C MET A 161 1.54 -6.68 -0.32
N LEU A 162 1.63 -5.35 -0.21
CA LEU A 162 1.81 -4.65 1.07
C LEU A 162 0.52 -4.62 1.92
N ASN A 163 -0.66 -4.89 1.36
CA ASN A 163 -1.94 -4.92 2.12
C ASN A 163 -2.07 -6.15 3.03
N ASP A 164 -1.15 -7.11 2.96
CA ASP A 164 -1.17 -8.29 3.83
C ASP A 164 -0.48 -8.04 5.18
N TYR A 165 0.01 -6.82 5.42
CA TYR A 165 0.83 -6.47 6.58
C TYR A 165 0.28 -5.27 7.33
N ASP A 166 0.36 -5.35 8.66
CA ASP A 166 -0.05 -4.27 9.54
C ASP A 166 0.85 -3.03 9.36
N TYR A 167 0.33 -1.87 9.79
CA TYR A 167 1.00 -0.58 9.66
C TYR A 167 2.44 -0.61 10.21
N GLU A 168 2.66 -1.21 11.38
CA GLU A 168 3.96 -1.21 12.06
C GLU A 168 4.96 -2.22 11.46
N ASP A 169 4.49 -3.25 10.75
CA ASP A 169 5.35 -4.33 10.28
C ASP A 169 6.32 -3.86 9.20
N LEU A 170 5.85 -2.98 8.31
CA LEU A 170 6.62 -2.50 7.16
C LEU A 170 7.02 -1.03 7.28
N PHE A 171 6.86 -0.45 8.48
CA PHE A 171 7.22 0.95 8.74
C PHE A 171 8.73 1.18 8.60
N PRO A 172 9.18 2.29 7.97
CA PRO A 172 8.39 3.36 7.31
C PRO A 172 8.19 3.16 5.80
N VAL A 173 8.65 2.04 5.26
CA VAL A 173 8.77 1.78 3.82
C VAL A 173 7.41 1.75 3.14
N SER A 174 6.45 0.98 3.68
CA SER A 174 5.12 0.86 3.07
C SER A 174 4.35 2.18 3.06
N GLN A 175 4.48 2.99 4.12
CA GLN A 175 3.90 4.32 4.22
C GLN A 175 4.51 5.28 3.20
N THR A 176 5.83 5.25 3.04
CA THR A 176 6.54 6.09 2.06
C THR A 176 6.12 5.73 0.63
N ILE A 177 6.03 4.43 0.33
CA ILE A 177 5.53 3.94 -0.96
C ILE A 177 4.09 4.38 -1.21
N ALA A 178 3.19 4.23 -0.22
CA ALA A 178 1.79 4.65 -0.34
C ALA A 178 1.68 6.17 -0.59
N LEU A 179 2.49 6.98 0.12
CA LEU A 179 2.64 8.42 -0.07
C LEU A 179 3.03 8.80 -1.50
N CYS A 180 4.08 8.18 -2.01
CA CYS A 180 4.57 8.41 -3.37
C CYS A 180 3.55 7.96 -4.42
N ALA A 181 2.90 6.81 -4.22
CA ALA A 181 1.95 6.23 -5.17
C ALA A 181 0.73 7.12 -5.44
N PHE A 182 0.33 7.98 -4.50
CA PHE A 182 -0.77 8.90 -4.73
C PHE A 182 -0.44 10.00 -5.75
N SER A 183 0.83 10.43 -5.83
CA SER A 183 1.28 11.47 -6.77
C SER A 183 1.29 11.00 -8.23
N VAL A 184 1.08 9.70 -8.45
CA VAL A 184 1.05 9.06 -9.76
C VAL A 184 -0.27 9.38 -10.47
N LYS A 185 -0.21 9.67 -11.77
CA LYS A 185 -1.42 9.98 -12.57
C LYS A 185 -2.40 8.82 -12.68
N SER A 186 -1.92 7.57 -12.62
CA SER A 186 -2.75 6.37 -12.77
C SER A 186 -3.77 6.24 -11.64
N ILE A 187 -5.05 6.27 -12.00
CA ILE A 187 -6.17 6.05 -11.08
C ILE A 187 -6.05 4.70 -10.36
N LYS A 188 -5.54 3.66 -11.04
CA LYS A 188 -5.37 2.31 -10.47
C LYS A 188 -4.34 2.31 -9.34
N VAL A 189 -3.20 2.94 -9.57
CA VAL A 189 -2.12 3.06 -8.58
C VAL A 189 -2.60 3.86 -7.37
N ARG A 190 -3.28 5.00 -7.60
CA ARG A 190 -3.87 5.82 -6.53
C ARG A 190 -4.90 5.04 -5.72
N ALA A 191 -5.77 4.28 -6.38
CA ALA A 191 -6.78 3.47 -5.71
C ALA A 191 -6.16 2.34 -4.87
N ALA A 192 -5.07 1.72 -5.35
CA ALA A 192 -4.33 0.72 -4.59
C ALA A 192 -3.65 1.32 -3.34
N SER A 193 -3.13 2.55 -3.45
CA SER A 193 -2.63 3.31 -2.28
C SER A 193 -3.74 3.60 -1.26
N PHE A 194 -4.95 3.95 -1.70
CA PHE A 194 -6.09 4.12 -0.80
C PHE A 194 -6.50 2.83 -0.08
N ASN A 195 -6.35 1.67 -0.72
CA ASN A 195 -6.59 0.39 -0.05
C ASN A 195 -5.65 0.20 1.14
N LEU A 196 -4.37 0.56 1.03
CA LEU A 196 -3.41 0.50 2.15
C LEU A 196 -3.84 1.37 3.33
N PHE A 197 -4.22 2.62 3.07
CA PHE A 197 -4.70 3.50 4.15
C PHE A 197 -5.95 2.94 4.85
N GLY A 198 -6.86 2.34 4.07
CA GLY A 198 -8.07 1.70 4.59
C GLY A 198 -7.80 0.43 5.39
N HIS A 199 -6.87 -0.38 4.92
CA HIS A 199 -6.41 -1.60 5.57
C HIS A 199 -5.78 -1.29 6.93
N TRP A 200 -4.81 -0.37 6.98
CA TRP A 200 -4.15 0.01 8.24
C TRP A 200 -5.12 0.57 9.29
N GLY A 201 -6.14 1.30 8.85
CA GLY A 201 -7.30 1.58 9.68
C GLY A 201 -7.08 2.43 10.95
N ASN A 202 -5.89 3.00 11.11
CA ASN A 202 -5.45 3.73 12.30
C ASN A 202 -5.44 5.25 12.09
N CYS A 203 -5.08 6.00 13.13
CA CYS A 203 -5.15 7.46 13.07
C CYS A 203 -4.00 8.08 12.29
N GLU A 204 -2.89 7.37 12.20
CA GLU A 204 -1.75 7.67 11.36
C GLU A 204 -2.17 7.58 9.88
N SER A 205 -2.88 6.52 9.47
CA SER A 205 -3.38 6.39 8.09
C SER A 205 -4.39 7.48 7.74
N LEU A 206 -5.26 7.86 8.68
CA LEU A 206 -6.13 9.03 8.54
C LEU A 206 -5.35 10.33 8.36
N ASN A 207 -4.32 10.53 9.18
CA ASN A 207 -3.49 11.73 9.14
C ASN A 207 -2.70 11.83 7.84
N LEU A 208 -2.18 10.72 7.32
CA LEU A 208 -1.52 10.63 6.03
C LEU A 208 -2.52 10.88 4.88
N LEU A 209 -3.69 10.24 4.91
CA LEU A 209 -4.73 10.42 3.89
C LEU A 209 -5.16 11.89 3.75
N ARG A 210 -5.25 12.62 4.88
CA ARG A 210 -5.59 14.05 4.90
C ARG A 210 -4.52 14.98 4.31
N LYS A 211 -3.29 14.50 4.10
CA LYS A 211 -2.24 15.31 3.45
C LYS A 211 -2.45 15.45 1.94
N TYR A 212 -3.32 14.62 1.37
CA TYR A 212 -3.61 14.66 -0.04
C TYR A 212 -4.74 15.61 -0.38
N ASP A 213 -4.61 16.21 -1.57
CA ASP A 213 -5.72 16.92 -2.19
C ASP A 213 -6.81 15.92 -2.60
N GLU A 214 -8.06 16.36 -2.48
CA GLU A 214 -9.20 15.55 -2.93
C GLU A 214 -9.05 15.24 -4.44
N PRO A 215 -9.21 13.97 -4.87
CA PRO A 215 -9.17 13.64 -6.29
C PRO A 215 -10.27 14.34 -7.08
N GLU A 216 -9.95 14.80 -8.29
CA GLU A 216 -10.96 15.34 -9.21
C GLU A 216 -11.81 14.25 -9.87
N GLU A 217 -11.20 13.10 -10.16
CA GLU A 217 -11.87 11.97 -10.82
C GLU A 217 -13.03 11.44 -9.96
N PRO A 218 -14.29 11.42 -10.46
CA PRO A 218 -15.47 11.17 -9.64
C PRO A 218 -15.44 9.88 -8.83
N TRP A 219 -15.05 8.77 -9.46
CA TRP A 219 -14.99 7.47 -8.77
C TRP A 219 -13.91 7.44 -7.68
N LEU A 220 -12.75 8.02 -7.96
CA LEU A 220 -11.65 8.07 -7.00
C LEU A 220 -11.96 9.02 -5.83
N LYS A 221 -12.67 10.12 -6.11
CA LYS A 221 -13.21 11.05 -5.12
C LYS A 221 -14.20 10.37 -4.18
N MET A 222 -15.12 9.57 -4.72
CA MET A 222 -16.04 8.76 -3.90
C MET A 222 -15.28 7.81 -2.97
N LYS A 223 -14.28 7.07 -3.50
CA LYS A 223 -13.45 6.16 -2.70
C LYS A 223 -12.69 6.91 -1.60
N TYR A 224 -12.08 8.05 -1.93
CA TYR A 224 -11.37 8.90 -0.97
C TYR A 224 -12.29 9.37 0.16
N ASN A 225 -13.48 9.88 -0.15
CA ASN A 225 -14.40 10.41 0.84
C ASN A 225 -15.00 9.31 1.73
N ALA A 226 -15.37 8.16 1.16
CA ALA A 226 -15.84 7.01 1.93
C ALA A 226 -14.76 6.51 2.91
N LEU A 227 -13.52 6.42 2.44
CA LEU A 227 -12.39 6.03 3.26
C LEU A 227 -12.11 7.05 4.38
N LEU A 228 -12.11 8.34 4.06
CA LEU A 228 -11.91 9.42 5.02
C LEU A 228 -12.98 9.40 6.12
N HIS A 229 -14.24 9.12 5.78
CA HIS A 229 -15.32 8.96 6.74
C HIS A 229 -15.10 7.74 7.65
N SER A 230 -14.88 6.56 7.06
CA SER A 230 -14.65 5.32 7.79
C SER A 230 -13.48 5.42 8.79
N LEU A 231 -12.38 6.05 8.39
CA LEU A 231 -11.22 6.26 9.25
C LEU A 231 -11.50 7.27 10.37
N LYS A 232 -12.24 8.35 10.09
CA LYS A 232 -12.67 9.31 11.13
C LYS A 232 -13.52 8.64 12.21
N GLU A 233 -14.46 7.80 11.80
CA GLU A 233 -15.31 7.06 12.73
C GLU A 233 -14.48 6.13 13.61
N ARG A 234 -13.61 5.29 13.03
CA ARG A 234 -12.72 4.37 13.75
C ARG A 234 -11.82 5.10 14.75
N CYS A 235 -11.24 6.23 14.36
CA CYS A 235 -10.42 7.04 15.27
C CYS A 235 -11.20 7.71 16.39
N SER A 236 -12.48 8.03 16.17
CA SER A 236 -13.31 8.69 17.18
C SER A 236 -13.86 7.70 18.22
N THR A 237 -14.04 6.43 17.85
CA THR A 237 -14.57 5.38 18.74
C THR A 237 -13.50 4.76 19.65
N HIS A 238 -12.21 4.87 19.29
CA HIS A 238 -11.09 4.41 20.12
C HIS A 238 -10.60 5.44 21.16
N VAL A 239 -11.24 6.61 21.24
CA VAL A 239 -11.04 7.58 22.35
C VAL A 239 -12.09 7.32 23.42
N LYS A 240 -11.94 6.22 24.17
CA LYS A 240 -12.65 5.97 25.44
C LYS A 240 -11.80 5.17 26.41
#